data_AF-A0AAC9EYW1-F1
#
_entry.id   AF-A0AAC9EYW1-F1
#
_cell.length_a   1.000
_cell.length_b   1.000
_cell.length_c   1.000
_cell.angle_alpha   90.00
_cell.angle_beta   90.00
_cell.angle_gamma   90.00
#
_symmetry.space_group_name_H-M   'P 1'
#
loop_
_entity.id
_entity.type
_entity.pdbx_description
1 polymer ?
#
loop_
_entity_poly.entity_id
_entity_poly.type
_entity_poly.pdbx_seq_one_letter_code
_entity_poly.pdbx_strand_id
1 'polypeptide(L)'
;MPISAAAVISFVLATINAPRPQRMTPADLLACLHADQPDRSWSPHIEALFDECSHESLQDLVLAGATDFFVLERALVVWSQGEAHTAS
;
A
#
# COMPACT_ATOMS: atom_id res chain seq x y z
N MET A 1 6.19 24.10 -2.14
CA MET A 1 6.91 23.30 -1.12
C MET A 1 6.86 21.85 -1.58
N PRO A 2 7.95 21.07 -1.50
CA PRO A 2 7.85 19.64 -1.77
C PRO A 2 6.89 19.01 -0.75
N ILE A 3 5.97 18.18 -1.21
CA ILE A 3 5.08 17.41 -0.32
C ILE A 3 5.96 16.43 0.45
N SER A 4 5.81 16.36 1.77
CA SER A 4 6.63 15.46 2.59
C SER A 4 6.10 14.02 2.50
N ALA A 5 7.00 13.03 2.62
CA ALA A 5 6.62 11.62 2.69
C ALA A 5 5.54 11.35 3.73
N ALA A 6 5.63 11.99 4.91
CA ALA A 6 4.65 11.86 5.98
C ALA A 6 3.26 12.34 5.57
N ALA A 7 3.16 13.44 4.81
CA ALA A 7 1.88 13.96 4.34
C ALA A 7 1.24 13.03 3.30
N VAL A 8 2.03 12.54 2.34
CA VAL A 8 1.53 11.59 1.33
C VAL A 8 1.10 10.28 1.96
N ILE A 9 1.91 9.70 2.85
CA ILE A 9 1.56 8.47 3.56
C ILE A 9 0.27 8.67 4.35
N SER A 10 0.11 9.80 5.04
CA SER A 10 -1.12 10.10 5.78
C SER A 10 -2.35 10.19 4.87
N PHE A 11 -2.20 10.72 3.65
CA PHE A 11 -3.29 10.82 2.69
C PHE A 11 -3.71 9.43 2.19
N VAL A 12 -2.75 8.61 1.77
CA VAL A 12 -3.00 7.23 1.34
C VAL A 12 -3.63 6.40 2.44
N LEU A 13 -3.11 6.50 3.67
CA LEU A 13 -3.66 5.82 4.84
C LEU A 13 -5.09 6.25 5.16
N ALA A 14 -5.51 7.47 4.83
CA ALA A 14 -6.89 7.90 5.01
C ALA A 14 -7.85 7.13 4.08
N THR A 15 -7.42 6.87 2.85
CA THR A 15 -8.17 6.08 1.87
C THR A 15 -8.23 4.61 2.29
N ILE A 16 -7.07 3.95 2.42
CA ILE A 16 -7.04 2.48 2.58
C ILE A 16 -7.51 1.99 3.95
N ASN A 17 -7.59 2.86 4.95
CA ASN A 17 -8.16 2.53 6.26
C ASN A 17 -9.67 2.72 6.37
N ALA A 18 -10.34 3.38 5.42
CA ALA A 18 -11.78 3.64 5.52
C ALA A 18 -12.58 2.55 4.79
N PRO A 19 -13.61 1.90 5.40
CA PRO A 19 -14.10 1.94 6.78
C PRO A 19 -13.59 0.73 7.61
N ARG A 20 -12.30 0.42 7.55
CA ARG A 20 -11.74 -0.81 8.14
C ARG A 20 -11.59 -0.70 9.66
N PRO A 21 -11.92 -1.76 10.42
CA PRO A 21 -11.82 -1.75 11.89
C PRO A 21 -10.37 -1.75 12.39
N GLN A 22 -9.49 -2.49 11.70
CA GLN A 22 -8.05 -2.46 11.94
C GLN A 22 -7.43 -1.34 11.09
N ARG A 23 -6.73 -0.42 11.73
CA ARG A 23 -6.02 0.67 11.04
C ARG A 23 -4.57 0.30 10.81
N MET A 24 -4.12 0.45 9.58
CA MET A 24 -2.73 0.41 9.16
C MET A 24 -2.03 1.71 9.58
N THR A 25 -0.86 1.58 10.20
CA THR A 25 0.03 2.70 10.50
C THR A 25 0.99 2.97 9.33
N PRO A 26 1.71 4.11 9.31
CA PRO A 26 2.78 4.33 8.33
C PRO A 26 3.84 3.23 8.31
N ALA A 27 4.19 2.69 9.48
CA ALA A 27 5.18 1.62 9.59
C ALA A 27 4.65 0.31 9.00
N ASP A 28 3.37 -0.02 9.24
CA ASP A 28 2.74 -1.21 8.69
C ASP A 28 2.68 -1.14 7.16
N LEU A 29 2.34 0.02 6.59
CA LEU A 29 2.32 0.22 5.13
C LEU A 29 3.70 -0.04 4.54
N LEU A 30 4.76 0.57 5.08
CA LEU A 30 6.12 0.37 4.59
C LEU A 30 6.55 -1.08 4.76
N ALA A 31 6.23 -1.73 5.87
CA ALA A 31 6.51 -3.15 6.07
C ALA A 31 5.81 -4.02 5.01
N CYS A 32 4.55 -3.73 4.68
CA CYS A 32 3.79 -4.46 3.66
C CYS A 32 4.37 -4.28 2.25
N LEU A 33 4.82 -3.07 1.91
CA LEU A 33 5.49 -2.80 0.62
C LEU A 33 6.83 -3.55 0.49
N HIS A 34 7.49 -3.82 1.61
CA HIS A 34 8.76 -4.52 1.68
C HIS A 34 8.66 -6.01 2.02
N ALA A 35 7.45 -6.53 2.19
CA ALA A 35 7.25 -7.92 2.57
C ALA A 35 7.63 -8.89 1.43
N ASP A 36 8.30 -9.99 1.79
CA ASP A 36 8.59 -11.09 0.86
C ASP A 36 7.42 -12.06 0.72
N GLN A 37 6.47 -12.03 1.67
CA GLN A 37 5.25 -12.84 1.68
C GLN A 37 4.07 -12.00 2.18
N PRO A 38 2.86 -12.21 1.63
CA PRO A 38 1.70 -11.43 2.04
C PRO A 38 1.25 -11.80 3.45
N ASP A 39 1.12 -10.79 4.32
CA ASP A 39 0.39 -10.92 5.57
C ASP A 39 -1.11 -10.72 5.29
N ARG A 40 -1.86 -11.82 5.34
CA ARG A 40 -3.30 -11.83 5.01
C ARG A 40 -4.14 -10.90 5.89
N SER A 41 -3.66 -10.48 7.06
CA SER A 41 -4.37 -9.50 7.89
C SER A 41 -4.42 -8.10 7.26
N TRP A 42 -3.48 -7.79 6.36
CA TRP A 42 -3.38 -6.52 5.66
C TRP A 42 -3.80 -6.56 4.19
N SER A 43 -4.15 -7.74 3.65
CA SER A 43 -4.57 -7.89 2.24
C SER A 43 -5.62 -6.85 1.82
N PRO A 44 -6.70 -6.61 2.60
CA PRO A 44 -7.71 -5.65 2.17
C PRO A 44 -7.18 -4.20 2.07
N HIS A 45 -6.18 -3.84 2.87
CA HIS A 45 -5.57 -2.51 2.83
C HIS A 45 -4.63 -2.36 1.63
N ILE A 46 -3.88 -3.41 1.30
CA ILE A 46 -2.96 -3.40 0.16
C ILE A 46 -3.71 -3.52 -1.17
N GLU A 47 -4.81 -4.28 -1.22
CA GLU A 47 -5.75 -4.26 -2.35
C GLU A 47 -6.29 -2.84 -2.56
N ALA A 48 -6.82 -2.20 -1.50
CA ALA A 48 -7.31 -0.82 -1.60
C ALA A 48 -6.22 0.19 -1.99
N LEU A 49 -4.96 -0.05 -1.63
CA LEU A 49 -3.84 0.78 -2.08
C LEU A 49 -3.69 0.78 -3.60
N PHE A 50 -3.88 -0.38 -4.25
CA PHE A 50 -3.71 -0.50 -5.70
C PHE A 50 -5.00 -0.28 -6.49
N ASP A 51 -6.16 -0.56 -5.88
CA ASP A 51 -7.46 -0.46 -6.54
C ASP A 51 -8.18 0.87 -6.32
N GLU A 52 -8.04 1.46 -5.12
CA GLU A 52 -8.81 2.65 -4.72
C GLU A 52 -7.99 3.95 -4.72
N CYS A 53 -6.67 3.87 -4.49
CA CYS A 53 -5.82 5.06 -4.57
C CYS A 53 -5.59 5.44 -6.04
N SER A 54 -5.58 6.75 -6.31
CA SER A 54 -5.28 7.24 -7.65
C SER A 54 -3.83 6.96 -8.04
N HIS A 55 -3.57 6.84 -9.35
CA HIS A 55 -2.20 6.71 -9.86
C HIS A 55 -1.30 7.87 -9.40
N GLU A 56 -1.84 9.08 -9.33
CA GLU A 56 -1.16 10.27 -8.79
C GLU A 56 -0.73 10.07 -7.33
N SER A 57 -1.57 9.45 -6.50
CA SER A 57 -1.25 9.18 -5.09
C SER A 57 -0.07 8.21 -4.94
N LEU A 58 0.00 7.20 -5.82
CA LEU A 58 1.12 6.25 -5.85
C LEU A 58 2.40 6.92 -6.37
N GLN A 59 2.30 7.80 -7.37
CA GLN A 59 3.43 8.60 -7.85
C GLN A 59 3.94 9.56 -6.77
N ASP A 60 3.04 10.20 -6.02
CA ASP A 60 3.40 11.09 -4.92
C ASP A 60 4.19 10.36 -3.81
N LEU A 61 3.90 9.07 -3.55
CA LEU A 61 4.70 8.27 -2.61
C LEU A 61 6.15 8.14 -3.08
N VAL A 62 6.35 7.98 -4.39
CA VAL A 62 7.69 7.88 -5.00
C VAL A 62 8.38 9.25 -5.02
N LEU A 63 7.69 10.29 -5.47
CA LEU A 63 8.23 11.66 -5.56
C LEU A 63 8.58 12.23 -4.18
N ALA A 64 7.83 11.87 -3.14
CA ALA A 64 8.11 12.26 -1.77
C ALA A 64 9.20 11.41 -1.09
N GLY A 65 9.70 10.36 -1.76
CA GLY A 65 10.74 9.46 -1.26
C GLY A 65 10.27 8.48 -0.18
N ALA A 66 8.97 8.20 -0.10
CA ALA A 66 8.43 7.19 0.83
C ALA A 66 8.70 5.75 0.36
N THR A 67 8.78 5.56 -0.96
CA THR A 67 9.05 4.28 -1.62
C THR A 67 9.61 4.55 -3.03
N ASP A 68 9.78 3.52 -3.85
CA ASP A 68 10.09 3.65 -5.28
C ASP A 68 9.19 2.74 -6.14
N PHE A 69 9.25 2.91 -7.46
CA PHE A 69 8.44 2.12 -8.39
C PHE A 69 8.78 0.63 -8.37
N PHE A 70 10.03 0.25 -8.11
CA PHE A 70 10.43 -1.14 -8.05
C PHE A 70 9.84 -1.85 -6.83
N VAL A 71 9.80 -1.16 -5.67
CA VAL A 71 9.14 -1.64 -4.46
C VAL A 71 7.63 -1.79 -4.69
N LEU A 72 6.98 -0.82 -5.34
CA LEU A 72 5.54 -0.90 -5.65
C LEU A 72 5.22 -2.06 -6.61
N GLU A 73 6.02 -2.24 -7.68
CA GLU A 73 5.87 -3.36 -8.61
C GLU A 73 6.07 -4.71 -7.91
N ARG A 74 7.12 -4.83 -7.08
CA ARG A 74 7.34 -6.05 -6.30
C ARG A 74 6.18 -6.33 -5.36
N ALA A 75 5.65 -5.31 -4.68
CA ALA A 75 4.52 -5.46 -3.79
C ALA A 75 3.28 -5.98 -4.56
N LEU A 76 2.95 -5.44 -5.74
CA LEU A 76 1.88 -5.97 -6.58
C LEU A 76 2.04 -7.48 -6.85
N VAL A 77 3.26 -7.93 -7.17
CA VAL A 77 3.53 -9.35 -7.42
C VAL A 77 3.39 -10.20 -6.15
N VAL A 78 3.94 -9.76 -5.01
CA VAL A 78 3.87 -10.50 -3.74
C VAL A 78 2.42 -10.65 -3.27
N TRP A 79 1.64 -9.57 -3.37
CA TRP A 79 0.29 -9.52 -2.83
C TRP A 79 -0.76 -10.18 -3.75
N SER A 80 -0.55 -10.19 -5.08
CA SER A 80 -1.41 -10.93 -6.03
C SER A 80 -1.26 -12.46 -5.94
N GLN A 81 -0.14 -12.98 -5.43
CA GLN A 81 0.03 -14.42 -5.20
C GLN A 81 -0.89 -14.96 -4.08
N GLY A 82 -1.43 -14.10 -3.23
CA GLY A 82 -2.37 -14.46 -2.16
C GLY A 82 -3.79 -14.77 -2.66
N GLU A 83 -4.21 -14.19 -3.79
CA GLU A 83 -5.58 -14.30 -4.33
C GLU A 83 -5.84 -15.63 -5.07
N ALA A 84 -4.78 -16.30 -5.55
CA ALA A 84 -4.90 -17.52 -6.37
C ALA A 84 -5.44 -18.75 -5.63
N HIS A 85 -5.82 -18.65 -4.35
CA HIS A 85 -6.27 -19.79 -3.53
C HIS A 85 -7.73 -19.75 -3.09
N THR A 86 -8.55 -18.85 -3.63
CA THR A 86 -10.01 -18.76 -3.32
C THR A 86 -10.89 -18.84 -4.57
N ALA A 87 -10.48 -19.63 -5.55
CA ALA A 87 -11.34 -20.07 -6.65
C ALA A 87 -11.04 -21.55 -6.95
N SER A 88 -11.50 -22.46 -6.08
CA SER A 88 -11.63 -23.88 -6.38
C SER A 88 -12.79 -24.50 -5.63
#